data_AF-A0A1Q6RMS9-F1
#
_entry.id   AF-A0A1Q6RMS9-F1
#
_cell.length_a   1.000
_cell.length_b   1.000
_cell.length_c   1.000
_cell.angle_alpha   90.00
_cell.angle_beta   90.00
_cell.angle_gamma   90.00
#
_symmetry.space_group_name_H-M   'P 1'
#
loop_
_entity.id
_entity.type
_entity.pdbx_description
1 polymer ?
#
loop_
_entity_poly.entity_id
_entity_poly.type
_entity_poly.pdbx_seq_one_letter_code
_entity_poly.pdbx_strand_id
1 'polypeptide(L)'
;MKKIIAIICGICLMAVTFSFTACSGNNESKVMNVSLNPEVEFILDANDKVISVNALNEEGNLVINGQAFVGKTSEQALSLYVSVCKETGFLVKGSVKDGENEISISFSGENAEAYFNQAKADLEKIFSKENISASVAKGKKLTEEYLAALAAECAPYIDAAKLQTLTYMEKIEAIAESRKETAEMYSQELKNAYYQAKANALNHARFEAAKNKANAITSGLISGTLAAYDLACNSIETIRKTVLVNPTSPYQLSLVAFREAKTAYLNFRNYLAQNSEAPEAEQAKYEQAKANLEKAEQDLLAAGKAANESLDDAKVELKKACDAVVAKLQEYGLAVNDSIDKSEESINAALSAFENKFKVDYATTIDAAKSAWNGMKDQLKKGYEPKQ
;
A
#
# COMPACT_ATOMS: atom_id res chain seq x y z
N MET A 1 -6.43 -5.04 15.76
CA MET A 1 -6.43 -6.49 16.08
C MET A 1 -7.76 -7.06 16.55
N LYS A 2 -8.45 -6.54 17.59
CA LYS A 2 -9.79 -7.06 18.02
C LYS A 2 -10.82 -7.16 16.87
N LYS A 3 -10.70 -6.30 15.84
CA LYS A 3 -11.56 -6.30 14.65
C LYS A 3 -11.23 -7.39 13.62
N ILE A 4 -10.00 -7.88 13.56
CA ILE A 4 -9.55 -8.83 12.54
C ILE A 4 -10.14 -10.21 12.81
N ILE A 5 -10.16 -10.63 14.07
CA ILE A 5 -10.81 -11.89 14.46
C ILE A 5 -12.33 -11.80 14.25
N ALA A 6 -12.95 -10.65 14.56
CA ALA A 6 -14.37 -10.42 14.26
C ALA A 6 -14.71 -10.51 12.75
N ILE A 7 -13.82 -10.02 11.87
CA ILE A 7 -13.97 -10.11 10.40
C ILE A 7 -13.79 -11.56 9.92
N ILE A 8 -12.86 -12.32 10.50
CA ILE A 8 -12.57 -13.71 10.13
C ILE A 8 -13.65 -14.69 10.65
N CYS A 9 -14.19 -14.45 11.85
CA CYS A 9 -15.18 -15.32 12.52
C CYS A 9 -16.62 -15.13 12.08
N GLY A 10 -16.91 -14.31 11.06
CA GLY A 10 -18.27 -13.87 10.74
C GLY A 10 -19.27 -14.97 10.37
N ILE A 11 -19.86 -15.65 11.38
CA ILE A 11 -21.30 -15.73 11.71
C ILE A 11 -21.44 -15.80 13.25
N CYS A 12 -21.77 -14.68 13.90
CA CYS A 12 -22.86 -14.55 14.90
C CYS A 12 -22.78 -13.21 15.66
N LEU A 13 -23.84 -12.41 15.53
CA LEU A 13 -24.33 -11.38 16.47
C LEU A 13 -23.37 -10.25 16.86
N MET A 14 -23.51 -9.11 16.18
CA MET A 14 -24.02 -7.89 16.84
C MET A 14 -24.47 -6.88 15.79
N ALA A 15 -25.78 -6.89 15.52
CA ALA A 15 -26.49 -5.69 15.10
C ALA A 15 -26.46 -4.71 16.30
N VAL A 16 -25.42 -3.88 16.38
CA VAL A 16 -25.56 -2.60 17.09
C VAL A 16 -26.02 -1.61 16.05
N THR A 17 -27.33 -1.51 15.93
CA THR A 17 -28.00 -0.39 15.27
C THR A 17 -27.59 0.89 16.01
N PHE A 18 -26.53 1.55 15.54
CA PHE A 18 -26.43 2.99 15.75
C PHE A 18 -27.39 3.63 14.76
N SER A 19 -28.59 3.94 15.25
CA SER A 19 -29.49 4.89 14.62
C SER A 19 -28.82 6.25 14.60
N PHE A 20 -27.96 6.51 13.60
CA PHE A 20 -27.66 7.86 13.22
C PHE A 20 -28.85 8.36 12.40
N THR A 21 -29.58 9.30 13.01
CA THR A 21 -30.52 10.20 12.37
C THR A 21 -30.04 10.61 10.99
N ALA A 22 -30.90 10.35 10.00
CA ALA A 22 -30.75 10.76 8.61
C ALA A 22 -30.50 12.27 8.53
N CYS A 23 -29.24 12.64 8.29
CA CYS A 23 -28.92 13.86 7.55
C CYS A 23 -28.79 13.46 6.08
N SER A 24 -29.49 14.19 5.23
CA SER A 24 -29.85 13.90 3.84
C SER A 24 -28.69 13.93 2.83
N GLY A 25 -27.59 13.23 3.09
CA GLY A 25 -26.53 12.98 2.13
C GLY A 25 -26.22 11.48 2.08
N ASN A 26 -26.32 10.86 0.92
CA ASN A 26 -25.87 9.48 0.65
C ASN A 26 -24.34 9.39 0.72
N ASN A 27 -23.74 9.69 1.87
CA ASN A 27 -22.31 9.58 2.04
C ASN A 27 -21.97 8.19 2.58
N GLU A 28 -21.47 7.34 1.70
CA GLU A 28 -20.81 6.09 2.05
C GLU A 28 -19.29 6.31 2.19
N SER A 29 -18.60 5.40 2.89
CA SER A 29 -17.14 5.35 2.79
C SER A 29 -16.76 5.03 1.35
N LYS A 30 -15.66 5.59 0.86
CA LYS A 30 -15.30 5.51 -0.56
C LYS A 30 -13.79 5.48 -0.75
N VAL A 31 -13.36 4.92 -1.86
CA VAL A 31 -11.97 4.95 -2.30
C VAL A 31 -11.79 6.05 -3.35
N MET A 32 -10.72 6.83 -3.23
CA MET A 32 -10.34 7.90 -4.14
C MET A 32 -8.89 7.69 -4.60
N ASN A 33 -8.69 7.50 -5.89
CA ASN A 33 -7.35 7.45 -6.49
C ASN A 33 -7.04 8.79 -7.15
N VAL A 34 -5.84 9.32 -6.91
CA VAL A 34 -5.32 10.56 -7.50
C VAL A 34 -4.00 10.24 -8.19
N SER A 35 -3.92 10.50 -9.50
CA SER A 35 -2.74 10.20 -10.32
C SER A 35 -2.27 11.43 -11.11
N LEU A 36 -1.01 11.77 -10.93
CA LEU A 36 -0.20 12.71 -11.74
C LEU A 36 1.15 12.05 -12.12
N ASN A 37 1.35 10.78 -11.72
CA ASN A 37 2.67 10.16 -11.52
C ASN A 37 3.57 11.05 -10.64
N PRO A 38 3.15 11.26 -9.38
CA PRO A 38 2.85 10.22 -8.40
C PRO A 38 1.39 9.74 -8.35
N GLU A 39 1.16 8.54 -7.81
CA GLU A 39 -0.18 7.94 -7.61
C GLU A 39 -0.46 7.61 -6.15
N VAL A 40 -1.59 8.10 -5.63
CA VAL A 40 -2.01 7.94 -4.23
C VAL A 40 -3.47 7.53 -4.15
N GLU A 41 -3.77 6.59 -3.27
CA GLU A 41 -5.11 6.16 -2.92
C GLU A 41 -5.48 6.62 -1.51
N PHE A 42 -6.68 7.16 -1.38
CA PHE A 42 -7.30 7.53 -0.11
C PHE A 42 -8.55 6.69 0.12
N ILE A 43 -8.75 6.27 1.36
CA ILE A 43 -10.05 5.79 1.83
C ILE A 43 -10.66 6.88 2.67
N LEU A 44 -11.85 7.34 2.27
CA LEU A 44 -12.64 8.37 2.92
C LEU A 44 -13.80 7.71 3.65
N ASP A 45 -14.14 8.18 4.85
CA ASP A 45 -15.36 7.77 5.55
C ASP A 45 -16.61 8.51 5.03
N ALA A 46 -17.77 8.17 5.59
CA ALA A 46 -19.05 8.80 5.33
C ALA A 46 -19.09 10.31 5.67
N ASN A 47 -18.14 10.83 6.43
CA ASN A 47 -18.02 12.26 6.73
C ASN A 47 -16.96 12.96 5.85
N ASP A 48 -16.59 12.30 4.76
CA ASP A 48 -15.53 12.73 3.83
C ASP A 48 -14.15 12.83 4.48
N LYS A 49 -13.89 12.12 5.58
CA LYS A 49 -12.59 12.15 6.26
C LYS A 49 -11.70 11.01 5.80
N VAL A 50 -10.45 11.32 5.48
CA VAL A 50 -9.44 10.32 5.15
C VAL A 50 -9.18 9.44 6.37
N ILE A 51 -9.45 8.14 6.25
CA ILE A 51 -9.16 7.12 7.27
C ILE A 51 -7.98 6.22 6.90
N SER A 52 -7.57 6.23 5.63
CA SER A 52 -6.39 5.51 5.13
C SER A 52 -5.80 6.24 3.93
N VAL A 53 -4.48 6.18 3.78
CA VAL A 53 -3.73 6.69 2.63
C VAL A 53 -2.69 5.65 2.22
N ASN A 54 -2.54 5.41 0.93
CA ASN A 54 -1.57 4.47 0.38
C ASN A 54 -0.97 5.00 -0.92
N ALA A 55 0.31 4.74 -1.16
CA ALA A 55 0.95 4.98 -2.45
C ALA A 55 0.58 3.85 -3.41
N LEU A 56 0.19 4.17 -4.65
CA LEU A 56 -0.08 3.19 -5.71
C LEU A 56 1.13 2.94 -6.61
N ASN A 57 2.10 3.85 -6.59
CA ASN A 57 3.39 3.70 -7.24
C ASN A 57 4.53 4.22 -6.35
N GLU A 58 5.77 4.07 -6.81
CA GLU A 58 6.95 4.46 -6.04
C GLU A 58 6.93 5.93 -5.65
N GLU A 59 6.63 6.84 -6.59
CA GLU A 59 6.59 8.27 -6.34
C GLU A 59 5.45 8.68 -5.39
N GLY A 60 4.37 7.90 -5.31
CA GLY A 60 3.33 8.08 -4.31
C GLY A 60 3.87 8.08 -2.89
N ASN A 61 4.92 7.30 -2.61
CA ASN A 61 5.57 7.27 -1.29
C ASN A 61 6.21 8.62 -0.94
N LEU A 62 6.78 9.33 -1.92
CA LEU A 62 7.31 10.69 -1.70
C LEU A 62 6.19 11.67 -1.31
N VAL A 63 5.00 11.51 -1.88
CA VAL A 63 3.85 12.37 -1.56
C VAL A 63 3.34 12.13 -0.14
N ILE A 64 3.21 10.88 0.27
CA ILE A 64 2.58 10.52 1.55
C ILE A 64 3.57 10.56 2.73
N ASN A 65 4.88 10.44 2.47
CA ASN A 65 5.88 10.40 3.52
C ASN A 65 5.96 11.71 4.33
N GLY A 66 5.85 11.56 5.65
CA GLY A 66 5.89 12.67 6.61
C GLY A 66 4.71 13.63 6.48
N GLN A 67 3.63 13.24 5.79
CA GLN A 67 2.45 14.07 5.58
C GLN A 67 1.26 13.55 6.39
N ALA A 68 0.52 14.47 7.01
CA ALA A 68 -0.66 14.15 7.82
C ALA A 68 -1.95 14.14 6.97
N PHE A 69 -2.17 13.10 6.16
CA PHE A 69 -3.39 12.98 5.36
C PHE A 69 -4.62 12.52 6.16
N VAL A 70 -4.43 11.59 7.10
CA VAL A 70 -5.54 11.04 7.91
C VAL A 70 -6.24 12.14 8.71
N GLY A 71 -7.58 12.13 8.70
CA GLY A 71 -8.45 13.13 9.33
C GLY A 71 -8.77 14.37 8.47
N LYS A 72 -8.09 14.54 7.32
CA LYS A 72 -8.41 15.61 6.36
C LYS A 72 -9.66 15.29 5.56
N THR A 73 -10.36 16.32 5.06
CA THR A 73 -11.38 16.13 4.02
C THR A 73 -10.76 15.75 2.68
N SER A 74 -11.55 15.29 1.72
CA SER A 74 -11.09 15.05 0.34
C SER A 74 -10.45 16.31 -0.27
N GLU A 75 -11.10 17.48 -0.15
CA GLU A 75 -10.56 18.78 -0.59
C GLU A 75 -9.21 19.10 0.07
N GLN A 76 -9.10 18.91 1.38
CA GLN A 76 -7.85 19.17 2.12
C GLN A 76 -6.73 18.19 1.74
N ALA A 77 -7.08 16.94 1.45
CA ALA A 77 -6.13 15.94 0.97
C ALA A 77 -5.65 16.27 -0.44
N LEU A 78 -6.56 16.66 -1.36
CA LEU A 78 -6.23 17.11 -2.71
C LEU A 78 -5.34 18.37 -2.67
N SER A 79 -5.64 19.33 -1.80
CA SER A 79 -4.82 20.52 -1.61
C SER A 79 -3.40 20.17 -1.14
N LEU A 80 -3.26 19.25 -0.18
CA LEU A 80 -1.95 18.80 0.28
C LEU A 80 -1.19 18.03 -0.81
N TYR A 81 -1.87 17.13 -1.53
CA TYR A 81 -1.30 16.40 -2.66
C TYR A 81 -0.76 17.35 -3.72
N VAL A 82 -1.56 18.34 -4.14
CA VAL A 82 -1.16 19.37 -5.11
C VAL A 82 0.02 20.19 -4.60
N SER A 83 0.02 20.58 -3.31
CA SER A 83 1.14 21.33 -2.72
C SER A 83 2.43 20.54 -2.78
N VAL A 84 2.41 19.26 -2.41
CA VAL A 84 3.61 18.42 -2.46
C VAL A 84 4.08 18.23 -3.89
N CYS A 85 3.18 17.91 -4.83
CA CYS A 85 3.53 17.72 -6.24
C CYS A 85 4.12 19.01 -6.86
N LYS A 86 3.58 20.17 -6.51
CA LYS A 86 4.10 21.48 -6.90
C LYS A 86 5.50 21.75 -6.33
N GLU A 87 5.69 21.51 -5.03
CA GLU A 87 6.98 21.72 -4.34
C GLU A 87 8.10 20.79 -4.84
N THR A 88 7.74 19.64 -5.38
CA THR A 88 8.68 18.59 -5.80
C THR A 88 8.79 18.47 -7.31
N GLY A 89 8.13 19.37 -8.04
CA GLY A 89 8.25 19.44 -9.49
C GLY A 89 7.47 18.43 -10.28
N PHE A 90 6.66 17.59 -9.65
CA PHE A 90 5.71 16.72 -10.35
C PHE A 90 4.64 17.52 -11.06
N LEU A 91 4.21 18.62 -10.44
CA LEU A 91 3.34 19.62 -11.03
C LEU A 91 4.17 20.86 -11.40
N VAL A 92 4.27 21.14 -12.69
CA VAL A 92 5.16 22.16 -13.24
C VAL A 92 4.51 23.54 -13.21
N LYS A 93 5.31 24.58 -12.91
CA LYS A 93 4.92 25.99 -13.08
C LYS A 93 5.61 26.58 -14.31
N GLY A 94 4.95 27.53 -14.98
CA GLY A 94 5.50 28.25 -16.14
C GLY A 94 4.86 27.80 -17.44
N SER A 95 5.67 27.61 -18.49
CA SER A 95 5.18 27.10 -19.77
C SER A 95 4.90 25.61 -19.66
N VAL A 96 3.62 25.24 -19.71
CA VAL A 96 3.16 23.84 -19.58
C VAL A 96 2.67 23.37 -20.94
N LYS A 97 3.17 22.21 -21.40
CA LYS A 97 2.63 21.57 -22.61
C LYS A 97 1.26 20.95 -22.31
N ASP A 98 0.40 20.86 -23.32
CA ASP A 98 -0.89 20.18 -23.17
C ASP A 98 -0.71 18.76 -22.62
N GLY A 99 -1.48 18.42 -21.57
CA GLY A 99 -1.42 17.13 -20.89
C GLY A 99 -0.26 16.95 -19.91
N GLU A 100 0.67 17.90 -19.78
CA GLU A 100 1.81 17.77 -18.86
C GLU A 100 1.40 17.90 -17.38
N ASN A 101 0.42 18.74 -17.09
CA ASN A 101 -0.20 18.88 -15.76
C ASN A 101 -1.65 18.39 -15.80
N GLU A 102 -1.87 17.11 -16.07
CA GLU A 102 -3.20 16.49 -15.97
C GLU A 102 -3.29 15.61 -14.73
N ILE A 103 -4.21 15.94 -13.81
CA ILE A 103 -4.52 15.09 -12.65
C ILE A 103 -5.71 14.20 -12.98
N SER A 104 -5.51 12.89 -12.92
CA SER A 104 -6.56 11.89 -13.06
C SER A 104 -7.13 11.50 -11.70
N ILE A 105 -8.45 11.59 -11.54
CA ILE A 105 -9.14 11.18 -10.30
C ILE A 105 -10.17 10.08 -10.58
N SER A 106 -10.15 9.05 -9.74
CA SER A 106 -11.12 7.95 -9.77
C SER A 106 -11.77 7.76 -8.41
N PHE A 107 -13.05 7.36 -8.40
CA PHE A 107 -13.78 7.01 -7.18
C PHE A 107 -14.41 5.62 -7.29
N SER A 108 -14.55 4.94 -6.16
CA SER A 108 -15.41 3.76 -6.01
C SER A 108 -16.81 4.16 -5.49
N GLY A 109 -17.73 3.20 -5.47
CA GLY A 109 -19.10 3.40 -4.99
C GLY A 109 -20.09 3.80 -6.08
N GLU A 110 -21.38 3.81 -5.75
CA GLU A 110 -22.45 4.10 -6.71
C GLU A 110 -22.47 5.59 -7.11
N ASN A 111 -22.05 6.46 -6.19
CA ASN A 111 -22.01 7.91 -6.37
C ASN A 111 -20.69 8.43 -6.97
N ALA A 112 -19.85 7.56 -7.55
CA ALA A 112 -18.52 7.91 -8.06
C ALA A 112 -18.52 9.11 -9.04
N GLU A 113 -19.55 9.27 -9.87
CA GLU A 113 -19.69 10.40 -10.79
C GLU A 113 -19.80 11.74 -10.05
N ALA A 114 -20.67 11.80 -9.02
CA ALA A 114 -20.89 13.00 -8.24
C ALA A 114 -19.63 13.36 -7.44
N TYR A 115 -18.96 12.36 -6.87
CA TYR A 115 -17.68 12.55 -6.17
C TYR A 115 -16.58 13.07 -7.10
N PHE A 116 -16.50 12.55 -8.33
CA PHE A 116 -15.56 13.06 -9.33
C PHE A 116 -15.83 14.53 -9.66
N ASN A 117 -17.08 14.90 -9.94
CA ASN A 117 -17.44 16.27 -10.29
C ASN A 117 -17.12 17.26 -9.15
N GLN A 118 -17.36 16.85 -7.89
CA GLN A 118 -16.99 17.64 -6.73
C GLN A 118 -15.46 17.80 -6.61
N ALA A 119 -14.71 16.71 -6.68
CA ALA A 119 -13.24 16.75 -6.60
C ALA A 119 -12.61 17.57 -7.73
N LYS A 120 -13.17 17.51 -8.94
CA LYS A 120 -12.78 18.34 -10.07
C LYS A 120 -12.96 19.83 -9.76
N ALA A 121 -14.14 20.23 -9.27
CA ALA A 121 -14.41 21.61 -8.91
C ALA A 121 -13.46 22.09 -7.79
N ASP A 122 -13.12 21.24 -6.83
CA ASP A 122 -12.19 21.58 -5.75
C ASP A 122 -10.75 21.71 -6.25
N LEU A 123 -10.30 20.84 -7.14
CA LEU A 123 -9.01 20.98 -7.81
C LEU A 123 -8.92 22.26 -8.65
N GLU A 124 -9.96 22.59 -9.42
CA GLU A 124 -9.98 23.81 -10.24
C GLU A 124 -9.88 25.08 -9.36
N LYS A 125 -10.51 25.09 -8.17
CA LYS A 125 -10.33 26.16 -7.18
C LYS A 125 -8.90 26.20 -6.64
N ILE A 126 -8.31 25.06 -6.30
CA ILE A 126 -6.92 24.96 -5.83
C ILE A 126 -5.96 25.48 -6.90
N PHE A 127 -6.13 25.07 -8.15
CA PHE A 127 -5.28 25.51 -9.26
C PHE A 127 -5.37 27.02 -9.48
N SER A 128 -6.59 27.56 -9.46
CA SER A 128 -6.82 29.01 -9.58
C SER A 128 -6.17 29.78 -8.44
N LYS A 129 -6.31 29.31 -7.19
CA LYS A 129 -5.71 29.95 -6.01
C LYS A 129 -4.17 29.92 -6.05
N GLU A 130 -3.60 28.83 -6.53
CA GLU A 130 -2.16 28.59 -6.55
C GLU A 130 -1.47 29.05 -7.85
N ASN A 131 -2.23 29.66 -8.78
CA ASN A 131 -1.80 30.05 -10.13
C ASN A 131 -1.13 28.90 -10.89
N ILE A 132 -1.80 27.77 -10.94
CA ILE A 132 -1.36 26.55 -11.61
C ILE A 132 -2.18 26.35 -12.88
N SER A 133 -1.49 26.15 -14.01
CA SER A 133 -2.12 25.67 -15.25
C SER A 133 -2.14 24.14 -15.24
N ALA A 134 -3.30 23.54 -15.00
CA ALA A 134 -3.50 22.10 -14.94
C ALA A 134 -4.93 21.72 -15.35
N SER A 135 -5.10 20.52 -15.89
CA SER A 135 -6.40 19.90 -16.19
C SER A 135 -6.75 18.80 -15.19
N VAL A 136 -8.04 18.47 -15.10
CA VAL A 136 -8.53 17.33 -14.34
C VAL A 136 -9.21 16.35 -15.28
N ALA A 137 -8.70 15.13 -15.33
CA ALA A 137 -9.27 14.03 -16.07
C ALA A 137 -9.98 13.04 -15.15
N LYS A 138 -10.99 12.37 -15.70
CA LYS A 138 -11.63 11.25 -15.02
C LYS A 138 -10.82 9.99 -15.25
N GLY A 139 -10.38 9.36 -14.17
CA GLY A 139 -9.66 8.10 -14.24
C GLY A 139 -10.57 6.88 -14.42
N LYS A 140 -9.97 5.70 -14.38
CA LYS A 140 -10.68 4.43 -14.55
C LYS A 140 -11.63 4.20 -13.38
N LYS A 141 -12.86 3.73 -13.66
CA LYS A 141 -13.83 3.37 -12.61
C LYS A 141 -13.21 2.35 -11.65
N LEU A 142 -13.29 2.61 -10.35
CA LEU A 142 -12.89 1.67 -9.31
C LEU A 142 -14.05 0.71 -9.06
N THR A 143 -13.96 -0.49 -9.60
CA THR A 143 -15.05 -1.48 -9.60
C THR A 143 -15.09 -2.31 -8.31
N GLU A 144 -16.07 -3.20 -8.20
CA GLU A 144 -16.08 -4.18 -7.11
C GLU A 144 -14.87 -5.12 -7.21
N GLU A 145 -14.45 -5.53 -8.42
CA GLU A 145 -13.27 -6.35 -8.62
C GLU A 145 -12.00 -5.66 -8.13
N TYR A 146 -11.90 -4.34 -8.33
CA TYR A 146 -10.80 -3.54 -7.78
C TYR A 146 -10.75 -3.64 -6.25
N LEU A 147 -11.88 -3.45 -5.57
CA LEU A 147 -11.94 -3.53 -4.11
C LEU A 147 -11.70 -4.94 -3.59
N ALA A 148 -12.19 -5.96 -4.29
CA ALA A 148 -11.93 -7.35 -3.94
C ALA A 148 -10.44 -7.68 -4.06
N ALA A 149 -9.78 -7.26 -5.15
CA ALA A 149 -8.34 -7.44 -5.32
C ALA A 149 -7.55 -6.70 -4.23
N LEU A 150 -7.93 -5.46 -3.92
CA LEU A 150 -7.28 -4.66 -2.89
C LEU A 150 -7.42 -5.25 -1.49
N ALA A 151 -8.61 -5.77 -1.17
CA ALA A 151 -8.85 -6.46 0.08
C ALA A 151 -8.10 -7.80 0.16
N ALA A 152 -8.00 -8.55 -0.94
CA ALA A 152 -7.19 -9.77 -0.98
C ALA A 152 -5.70 -9.49 -0.74
N GLU A 153 -5.19 -8.38 -1.29
CA GLU A 153 -3.81 -7.94 -1.08
C GLU A 153 -3.55 -7.51 0.37
N CYS A 154 -4.42 -6.65 0.93
CA CYS A 154 -4.23 -6.08 2.26
C CYS A 154 -4.63 -7.05 3.39
N ALA A 155 -5.53 -7.98 3.13
CA ALA A 155 -6.07 -8.93 4.10
C ALA A 155 -6.04 -10.38 3.57
N PRO A 156 -4.85 -10.91 3.22
CA PRO A 156 -4.72 -12.26 2.63
C PRO A 156 -5.07 -13.39 3.61
N TYR A 157 -5.36 -13.04 4.86
CA TYR A 157 -5.88 -13.95 5.89
C TYR A 157 -7.38 -14.20 5.78
N ILE A 158 -8.12 -13.39 5.01
CA ILE A 158 -9.52 -13.64 4.67
C ILE A 158 -9.55 -14.62 3.50
N ASP A 159 -10.22 -15.76 3.68
CA ASP A 159 -10.37 -16.75 2.61
C ASP A 159 -11.07 -16.14 1.38
N ALA A 160 -10.64 -16.51 0.17
CA ALA A 160 -11.15 -15.95 -1.08
C ALA A 160 -12.68 -16.11 -1.24
N ALA A 161 -13.26 -17.23 -0.80
CA ALA A 161 -14.70 -17.43 -0.84
C ALA A 161 -15.41 -16.49 0.15
N LYS A 162 -14.85 -16.33 1.37
CA LYS A 162 -15.41 -15.39 2.36
C LYS A 162 -15.32 -13.95 1.87
N LEU A 163 -14.20 -13.57 1.24
CA LEU A 163 -13.99 -12.24 0.70
C LEU A 163 -15.05 -11.86 -0.35
N GLN A 164 -15.48 -12.81 -1.20
CA GLN A 164 -16.54 -12.59 -2.17
C GLN A 164 -17.91 -12.33 -1.52
N THR A 165 -18.15 -12.87 -0.32
CA THR A 165 -19.39 -12.63 0.43
C THR A 165 -19.42 -11.31 1.19
N LEU A 166 -18.27 -10.63 1.35
CA LEU A 166 -18.22 -9.36 2.05
C LEU A 166 -18.92 -8.27 1.24
N THR A 167 -19.70 -7.46 1.94
CA THR A 167 -20.27 -6.22 1.40
C THR A 167 -19.17 -5.24 1.01
N TYR A 168 -19.53 -4.25 0.20
CA TYR A 168 -18.64 -3.14 -0.17
C TYR A 168 -18.00 -2.46 1.06
N MET A 169 -18.80 -2.18 2.09
CA MET A 169 -18.34 -1.53 3.32
C MET A 169 -17.40 -2.43 4.14
N GLU A 170 -17.69 -3.74 4.22
CA GLU A 170 -16.81 -4.69 4.92
C GLU A 170 -15.45 -4.84 4.21
N LYS A 171 -15.42 -4.82 2.87
CA LYS A 171 -14.17 -4.79 2.10
C LYS A 171 -13.35 -3.54 2.42
N ILE A 172 -13.99 -2.36 2.43
CA ILE A 172 -13.32 -1.10 2.80
C ILE A 172 -12.77 -1.14 4.23
N GLU A 173 -13.54 -1.63 5.20
CA GLU A 173 -13.08 -1.72 6.60
C GLU A 173 -11.89 -2.67 6.72
N ALA A 174 -11.91 -3.83 6.05
CA ALA A 174 -10.79 -4.78 6.05
C ALA A 174 -9.51 -4.15 5.49
N ILE A 175 -9.61 -3.44 4.35
CA ILE A 175 -8.48 -2.72 3.75
C ILE A 175 -7.95 -1.65 4.72
N ALA A 176 -8.83 -0.80 5.25
CA ALA A 176 -8.45 0.31 6.11
C ALA A 176 -7.80 -0.16 7.42
N GLU A 177 -8.33 -1.22 8.04
CA GLU A 177 -7.76 -1.79 9.28
C GLU A 177 -6.38 -2.38 9.03
N SER A 178 -6.19 -3.18 7.97
CA SER A 178 -4.87 -3.73 7.62
C SER A 178 -3.84 -2.62 7.36
N ARG A 179 -4.23 -1.56 6.65
CA ARG A 179 -3.31 -0.45 6.30
C ARG A 179 -2.88 0.41 7.47
N LYS A 180 -3.59 0.39 8.60
CA LYS A 180 -3.14 1.10 9.82
C LYS A 180 -1.80 0.56 10.31
N GLU A 181 -1.59 -0.74 10.18
CA GLU A 181 -0.39 -1.41 10.67
C GLU A 181 0.82 -1.19 9.76
N THR A 182 0.57 -0.81 8.51
CA THR A 182 1.60 -0.54 7.50
C THR A 182 1.72 0.94 7.11
N ALA A 183 1.03 1.84 7.82
CA ALA A 183 0.92 3.26 7.45
C ALA A 183 2.28 3.98 7.40
N GLU A 184 3.27 3.50 8.17
CA GLU A 184 4.62 4.06 8.21
C GLU A 184 5.62 3.32 7.31
N MET A 185 5.17 2.31 6.56
CA MET A 185 6.01 1.56 5.63
C MET A 185 5.95 2.23 4.25
N TYR A 186 7.04 2.89 3.82
CA TYR A 186 7.10 3.63 2.53
C TYR A 186 7.74 2.82 1.40
N SER A 187 7.36 1.53 1.29
CA SER A 187 7.68 0.59 0.21
C SER A 187 6.53 -0.38 0.05
N GLN A 188 6.07 -0.61 -1.19
CA GLN A 188 4.96 -1.52 -1.45
C GLN A 188 5.34 -2.98 -1.16
N GLU A 189 6.58 -3.36 -1.46
CA GLU A 189 7.13 -4.68 -1.20
C GLU A 189 7.14 -5.01 0.28
N LEU A 190 7.47 -4.03 1.13
CA LEU A 190 7.46 -4.20 2.57
C LEU A 190 6.04 -4.33 3.13
N LYS A 191 5.06 -3.61 2.57
CA LYS A 191 3.64 -3.77 2.93
C LYS A 191 3.15 -5.18 2.57
N ASN A 192 3.42 -5.62 1.35
CA ASN A 192 3.07 -6.95 0.87
C ASN A 192 3.70 -8.05 1.73
N ALA A 193 4.97 -7.85 2.12
CA ALA A 193 5.67 -8.71 3.05
C ALA A 193 4.98 -8.80 4.41
N TYR A 194 4.58 -7.66 4.97
CA TYR A 194 3.86 -7.59 6.24
C TYR A 194 2.54 -8.36 6.17
N TYR A 195 1.70 -8.10 5.15
CA TYR A 195 0.40 -8.76 5.01
C TYR A 195 0.53 -10.28 4.90
N GLN A 196 1.47 -10.77 4.09
CA GLN A 196 1.74 -12.21 3.97
C GLN A 196 2.26 -12.81 5.28
N ALA A 197 3.25 -12.17 5.91
CA ALA A 197 3.83 -12.66 7.15
C ALA A 197 2.79 -12.69 8.29
N LYS A 198 1.87 -11.72 8.31
CA LYS A 198 0.76 -11.68 9.26
C LYS A 198 -0.23 -12.81 9.03
N ALA A 199 -0.61 -13.08 7.78
CA ALA A 199 -1.45 -14.23 7.46
C ALA A 199 -0.79 -15.55 7.90
N ASN A 200 0.53 -15.65 7.73
CA ASN A 200 1.27 -16.83 8.19
C ASN A 200 1.28 -16.96 9.72
N ALA A 201 1.49 -15.86 10.43
CA ALA A 201 1.44 -15.81 11.89
C ALA A 201 0.05 -16.15 12.42
N LEU A 202 -1.02 -15.69 11.76
CA LEU A 202 -2.39 -16.07 12.09
C LEU A 202 -2.61 -17.57 11.90
N ASN A 203 -2.19 -18.13 10.76
CA ASN A 203 -2.33 -19.56 10.51
C ASN A 203 -1.57 -20.39 11.54
N HIS A 204 -0.35 -20.01 11.88
CA HIS A 204 0.41 -20.63 12.97
C HIS A 204 -0.38 -20.62 14.28
N ALA A 205 -0.91 -19.45 14.68
CA ALA A 205 -1.68 -19.32 15.92
C ALA A 205 -2.95 -20.18 15.92
N ARG A 206 -3.63 -20.30 14.76
CA ARG A 206 -4.80 -21.17 14.59
C ARG A 206 -4.43 -22.65 14.68
N PHE A 207 -3.30 -23.05 14.10
CA PHE A 207 -2.79 -24.41 14.17
C PHE A 207 -2.40 -24.78 15.59
N GLU A 208 -1.71 -23.90 16.31
CA GLU A 208 -1.40 -24.07 17.74
C GLU A 208 -2.69 -24.20 18.58
N ALA A 209 -3.67 -23.34 18.37
CA ALA A 209 -4.95 -23.41 19.07
C ALA A 209 -5.69 -24.74 18.82
N ALA A 210 -5.72 -25.22 17.57
CA ALA A 210 -6.33 -26.50 17.23
C ALA A 210 -5.54 -27.69 17.81
N LYS A 211 -4.21 -27.64 17.72
CA LYS A 211 -3.29 -28.65 18.29
C LYS A 211 -3.46 -28.81 19.80
N ASN A 212 -3.65 -27.70 20.52
CA ASN A 212 -3.79 -27.70 21.98
C ASN A 212 -5.09 -28.36 22.48
N LYS A 213 -6.05 -28.66 21.60
CA LYS A 213 -7.23 -29.47 21.92
C LYS A 213 -6.94 -30.98 21.88
N ALA A 214 -5.82 -31.39 21.32
CA ALA A 214 -5.47 -32.80 21.11
C ALA A 214 -4.82 -33.43 22.36
N ASN A 215 -4.86 -34.76 22.45
CA ASN A 215 -4.07 -35.47 23.46
C ASN A 215 -2.55 -35.35 23.19
N ALA A 216 -1.71 -35.66 24.18
CA ALA A 216 -0.27 -35.47 24.10
C ALA A 216 0.41 -36.16 22.90
N ILE A 217 -0.03 -37.38 22.56
CA ILE A 217 0.52 -38.15 21.42
C ILE A 217 0.18 -37.44 20.10
N THR A 218 -1.08 -37.06 19.94
CA THR A 218 -1.58 -36.40 18.73
C THR A 218 -0.94 -35.01 18.57
N SER A 219 -0.81 -34.26 19.66
CA SER A 219 -0.13 -32.96 19.68
C SER A 219 1.35 -33.08 19.27
N GLY A 220 2.05 -34.13 19.70
CA GLY A 220 3.43 -34.41 19.27
C GLY A 220 3.54 -34.66 17.76
N LEU A 221 2.62 -35.43 17.19
CA LEU A 221 2.59 -35.70 15.74
C LEU A 221 2.27 -34.45 14.91
N ILE A 222 1.33 -33.63 15.37
CA ILE A 222 1.00 -32.34 14.72
C ILE A 222 2.18 -31.37 14.82
N SER A 223 2.88 -31.32 15.97
CA SER A 223 4.03 -30.42 16.17
C SER A 223 5.14 -30.65 15.15
N GLY A 224 5.40 -31.90 14.75
CA GLY A 224 6.36 -32.20 13.68
C GLY A 224 5.95 -31.63 12.32
N THR A 225 4.65 -31.63 12.02
CA THR A 225 4.12 -31.05 10.76
C THR A 225 4.13 -29.53 10.81
N LEU A 226 3.77 -28.94 11.96
CA LEU A 226 3.80 -27.50 12.18
C LEU A 226 5.23 -26.93 12.11
N ALA A 227 6.24 -27.67 12.58
CA ALA A 227 7.63 -27.27 12.44
C ALA A 227 8.07 -27.14 10.97
N ALA A 228 7.55 -27.99 10.07
CA ALA A 228 7.81 -27.86 8.63
C ALA A 228 7.17 -26.60 8.04
N TYR A 229 5.97 -26.23 8.50
CA TYR A 229 5.33 -24.96 8.14
C TYR A 229 6.13 -23.75 8.63
N ASP A 230 6.66 -23.79 9.85
CA ASP A 230 7.51 -22.72 10.39
C ASP A 230 8.82 -22.58 9.62
N LEU A 231 9.43 -23.69 9.22
CA LEU A 231 10.61 -23.68 8.34
C LEU A 231 10.31 -23.03 6.98
N ALA A 232 9.15 -23.34 6.38
CA ALA A 232 8.73 -22.71 5.12
C ALA A 232 8.48 -21.21 5.28
N CYS A 233 7.86 -20.78 6.40
CA CYS A 233 7.69 -19.36 6.73
C CYS A 233 9.04 -18.64 6.84
N ASN A 234 10.01 -19.24 7.55
CA ASN A 234 11.35 -18.69 7.71
C ASN A 234 12.13 -18.63 6.38
N SER A 235 11.92 -19.61 5.49
CA SER A 235 12.54 -19.65 4.17
C SER A 235 12.10 -18.46 3.30
N ILE A 236 10.78 -18.22 3.18
CA ILE A 236 10.25 -17.05 2.47
C ILE A 236 10.79 -15.75 3.04
N GLU A 237 10.80 -15.62 4.36
CA GLU A 237 11.28 -14.42 5.03
C GLU A 237 12.77 -14.16 4.77
N THR A 238 13.58 -15.21 4.70
CA THR A 238 15.01 -15.14 4.36
C THR A 238 15.21 -14.68 2.92
N ILE A 239 14.49 -15.28 1.97
CA ILE A 239 14.55 -14.91 0.55
C ILE A 239 14.13 -13.45 0.38
N ARG A 240 13.01 -13.06 1.00
CA ARG A 240 12.52 -11.69 0.99
C ARG A 240 13.55 -10.69 1.50
N LYS A 241 14.18 -10.96 2.65
CA LYS A 241 15.25 -10.11 3.18
C LYS A 241 16.43 -10.00 2.21
N THR A 242 16.74 -11.08 1.51
CA THR A 242 17.84 -11.12 0.55
C THR A 242 17.54 -10.32 -0.72
N VAL A 243 16.34 -10.45 -1.28
CA VAL A 243 16.01 -9.92 -2.62
C VAL A 243 15.32 -8.56 -2.60
N LEU A 244 14.65 -8.20 -1.49
CA LEU A 244 13.87 -6.96 -1.39
C LEU A 244 14.38 -6.00 -0.33
N VAL A 245 15.09 -6.47 0.71
CA VAL A 245 15.50 -5.63 1.85
C VAL A 245 16.97 -5.29 1.81
N ASN A 246 17.80 -6.26 1.43
CA ASN A 246 19.25 -6.08 1.41
C ASN A 246 19.62 -4.88 0.53
N PRO A 247 20.32 -3.86 1.08
CA PRO A 247 20.67 -2.65 0.33
C PRO A 247 21.56 -2.90 -0.90
N THR A 248 22.20 -4.07 -0.99
CA THR A 248 22.98 -4.46 -2.17
C THR A 248 22.22 -5.39 -3.13
N SER A 249 20.95 -5.70 -2.84
CA SER A 249 20.12 -6.46 -3.77
C SER A 249 19.90 -5.68 -5.07
N PRO A 250 19.73 -6.35 -6.22
CA PRO A 250 19.41 -5.68 -7.48
C PRO A 250 18.20 -4.75 -7.37
N TYR A 251 17.17 -5.16 -6.63
CA TYR A 251 15.98 -4.33 -6.41
C TYR A 251 16.30 -3.01 -5.70
N GLN A 252 17.00 -3.07 -4.55
CA GLN A 252 17.34 -1.87 -3.79
C GLN A 252 18.28 -0.94 -4.57
N LEU A 253 19.24 -1.49 -5.33
CA LEU A 253 20.12 -0.70 -6.18
C LEU A 253 19.36 0.00 -7.31
N SER A 254 18.46 -0.70 -7.99
CA SER A 254 17.61 -0.10 -9.03
C SER A 254 16.68 0.97 -8.47
N LEU A 255 16.17 0.80 -7.24
CA LEU A 255 15.32 1.78 -6.58
C LEU A 255 16.06 3.08 -6.27
N VAL A 256 17.33 2.99 -5.84
CA VAL A 256 18.20 4.17 -5.67
C VAL A 256 18.44 4.86 -7.00
N ALA A 257 18.85 4.10 -8.04
CA ALA A 257 19.11 4.66 -9.37
C ALA A 257 17.88 5.34 -9.98
N PHE A 258 16.69 4.74 -9.80
CA PHE A 258 15.42 5.34 -10.20
C PHE A 258 15.17 6.68 -9.52
N ARG A 259 15.33 6.76 -8.19
CA ARG A 259 15.12 8.02 -7.45
C ARG A 259 16.10 9.10 -7.88
N GLU A 260 17.37 8.75 -8.09
CA GLU A 260 18.39 9.69 -8.58
C GLU A 260 18.06 10.21 -9.98
N ALA A 261 17.71 9.32 -10.92
CA ALA A 261 17.35 9.69 -12.28
C ALA A 261 16.07 10.53 -12.33
N LYS A 262 15.06 10.16 -11.53
CA LYS A 262 13.80 10.92 -11.40
C LYS A 262 14.06 12.32 -10.85
N THR A 263 14.92 12.43 -9.83
CA THR A 263 15.29 13.72 -9.25
C THR A 263 15.95 14.62 -10.28
N ALA A 264 16.92 14.10 -11.03
CA ALA A 264 17.57 14.85 -12.10
C ALA A 264 16.57 15.31 -13.17
N TYR A 265 15.72 14.39 -13.64
CA TYR A 265 14.69 14.69 -14.63
C TYR A 265 13.73 15.81 -14.18
N LEU A 266 13.17 15.70 -12.98
CA LEU A 266 12.22 16.70 -12.46
C LEU A 266 12.88 18.07 -12.25
N ASN A 267 14.13 18.08 -11.78
CA ASN A 267 14.91 19.31 -11.61
C ASN A 267 15.14 20.04 -12.94
N PHE A 268 15.55 19.31 -14.00
CA PHE A 268 15.69 19.91 -15.33
C PHE A 268 14.35 20.32 -15.94
N ARG A 269 13.32 19.48 -15.81
CA ARG A 269 11.97 19.78 -16.32
C ARG A 269 11.45 21.10 -15.77
N ASN A 270 11.52 21.26 -14.45
CA ASN A 270 11.09 22.50 -13.79
C ASN A 270 11.91 23.71 -14.21
N TYR A 271 13.23 23.55 -14.31
CA TYR A 271 14.11 24.63 -14.73
C TYR A 271 13.74 25.13 -16.13
N LEU A 272 13.59 24.23 -17.10
CA LEU A 272 13.25 24.59 -18.48
C LEU A 272 11.84 25.21 -18.59
N ALA A 273 10.87 24.73 -17.83
CA ALA A 273 9.53 25.29 -17.84
C ALA A 273 9.47 26.75 -17.34
N GLN A 274 10.41 27.13 -16.47
CA GLN A 274 10.56 28.49 -15.95
C GLN A 274 11.54 29.35 -16.78
N ASN A 275 12.35 28.74 -17.64
CA ASN A 275 13.39 29.40 -18.43
C ASN A 275 13.27 28.97 -19.90
N SER A 276 12.30 29.54 -20.62
CA SER A 276 12.01 29.20 -22.03
C SER A 276 13.16 29.51 -23.00
N GLU A 277 14.10 30.37 -22.59
CA GLU A 277 15.31 30.74 -23.34
C GLU A 277 16.56 30.01 -22.82
N ALA A 278 16.39 28.91 -22.07
CA ALA A 278 17.51 28.15 -21.53
C ALA A 278 18.48 27.69 -22.65
N PRO A 279 19.80 27.67 -22.40
CA PRO A 279 20.78 27.27 -23.39
C PRO A 279 20.54 25.86 -23.94
N GLU A 280 20.93 25.60 -25.19
CA GLU A 280 20.86 24.26 -25.81
C GLU A 280 21.54 23.17 -24.96
N ALA A 281 22.60 23.55 -24.22
CA ALA A 281 23.28 22.65 -23.29
C ALA A 281 22.38 22.16 -22.15
N GLU A 282 21.44 22.97 -21.65
CA GLU A 282 20.47 22.57 -20.62
C GLU A 282 19.37 21.69 -21.19
N GLN A 283 18.96 21.95 -22.44
CA GLN A 283 18.05 21.05 -23.17
C GLN A 283 18.68 19.67 -23.37
N ALA A 284 19.96 19.60 -23.74
CA ALA A 284 20.67 18.34 -23.91
C ALA A 284 20.76 17.54 -22.59
N LYS A 285 20.98 18.21 -21.45
CA LYS A 285 20.97 17.55 -20.14
C LYS A 285 19.57 17.05 -19.76
N TYR A 286 18.51 17.79 -20.09
CA TYR A 286 17.14 17.33 -19.89
C TYR A 286 16.84 16.05 -20.68
N GLU A 287 17.18 16.00 -21.97
CA GLU A 287 16.98 14.79 -22.78
C GLU A 287 17.80 13.60 -22.26
N GLN A 288 19.04 13.85 -21.79
CA GLN A 288 19.85 12.82 -21.14
C GLN A 288 19.22 12.33 -19.82
N ALA A 289 18.74 13.24 -18.98
CA ALA A 289 18.07 12.89 -17.72
C ALA A 289 16.79 12.09 -17.96
N LYS A 290 16.03 12.42 -19.01
CA LYS A 290 14.86 11.67 -19.46
C LYS A 290 15.24 10.24 -19.90
N ALA A 291 16.24 10.09 -20.76
CA ALA A 291 16.71 8.76 -21.18
C ALA A 291 17.23 7.90 -20.01
N ASN A 292 17.93 8.54 -19.06
CA ASN A 292 18.40 7.86 -17.84
C ASN A 292 17.22 7.41 -16.97
N LEU A 293 16.18 8.23 -16.83
CA LEU A 293 14.97 7.87 -16.09
C LEU A 293 14.25 6.69 -16.75
N GLU A 294 14.03 6.73 -18.07
CA GLU A 294 13.38 5.63 -18.81
C GLU A 294 14.11 4.30 -18.60
N LYS A 295 15.45 4.33 -18.63
CA LYS A 295 16.28 3.15 -18.33
C LYS A 295 16.12 2.70 -16.87
N ALA A 296 16.20 3.62 -15.92
CA ALA A 296 16.12 3.30 -14.50
C ALA A 296 14.74 2.72 -14.11
N GLU A 297 13.66 3.20 -14.73
CA GLU A 297 12.31 2.64 -14.60
C GLU A 297 12.26 1.18 -15.10
N GLN A 298 12.85 0.89 -16.26
CA GLN A 298 12.93 -0.48 -16.78
C GLN A 298 13.78 -1.41 -15.89
N ASP A 299 14.94 -0.93 -15.43
CA ASP A 299 15.84 -1.68 -14.56
C ASP A 299 15.17 -1.99 -13.20
N LEU A 300 14.38 -1.05 -12.66
CA LEU A 300 13.59 -1.24 -11.45
C LEU A 300 12.47 -2.27 -11.64
N LEU A 301 11.69 -2.16 -12.72
CA LEU A 301 10.64 -3.12 -13.06
C LEU A 301 11.20 -4.54 -13.22
N ALA A 302 12.33 -4.69 -13.92
CA ALA A 302 12.98 -5.97 -14.12
C ALA A 302 13.50 -6.57 -12.81
N ALA A 303 14.15 -5.75 -11.96
CA ALA A 303 14.65 -6.19 -10.66
C ALA A 303 13.52 -6.60 -9.71
N GLY A 304 12.42 -5.83 -9.68
CA GLY A 304 11.22 -6.16 -8.90
C GLY A 304 10.57 -7.46 -9.38
N LYS A 305 10.48 -7.68 -10.69
CA LYS A 305 9.99 -8.94 -11.27
C LYS A 305 10.85 -10.13 -10.83
N ALA A 306 12.17 -10.04 -10.99
CA ALA A 306 13.08 -11.13 -10.61
C ALA A 306 13.04 -11.43 -9.10
N ALA A 307 12.92 -10.40 -8.26
CA ALA A 307 12.77 -10.56 -6.82
C ALA A 307 11.46 -11.28 -6.45
N ASN A 308 10.35 -10.96 -7.14
CA ASN A 308 9.06 -11.63 -6.95
C ASN A 308 9.09 -13.09 -7.44
N GLU A 309 9.67 -13.35 -8.61
CA GLU A 309 9.86 -14.72 -9.13
C GLU A 309 10.66 -15.59 -8.16
N SER A 310 11.68 -15.02 -7.50
CA SER A 310 12.47 -15.73 -6.47
C SER A 310 11.63 -16.14 -5.24
N LEU A 311 10.52 -15.46 -4.98
CA LEU A 311 9.61 -15.78 -3.88
C LEU A 311 8.56 -16.81 -4.26
N ASP A 312 8.26 -17.00 -5.55
CA ASP A 312 7.13 -17.81 -5.99
C ASP A 312 7.31 -19.30 -5.66
N ASP A 313 8.51 -19.85 -5.86
CA ASP A 313 8.82 -21.23 -5.46
C ASP A 313 8.65 -21.44 -3.94
N ALA A 314 9.11 -20.48 -3.15
CA ALA A 314 9.00 -20.54 -1.69
C ALA A 314 7.52 -20.42 -1.23
N LYS A 315 6.70 -19.62 -1.92
CA LYS A 315 5.24 -19.56 -1.69
C LYS A 315 4.56 -20.89 -1.97
N VAL A 316 4.97 -21.60 -3.02
CA VAL A 316 4.44 -22.95 -3.33
C VAL A 316 4.76 -23.92 -2.20
N GLU A 317 6.00 -23.94 -1.70
CA GLU A 317 6.39 -24.81 -0.58
C GLU A 317 5.69 -24.44 0.73
N LEU A 318 5.54 -23.14 1.03
CA LEU A 318 4.74 -22.69 2.17
C LEU A 318 3.29 -23.16 2.07
N LYS A 319 2.69 -23.06 0.88
CA LYS A 319 1.31 -23.53 0.68
C LYS A 319 1.21 -25.04 0.93
N LYS A 320 2.13 -25.85 0.41
CA LYS A 320 2.15 -27.30 0.67
C LYS A 320 2.27 -27.60 2.16
N ALA A 321 3.15 -26.89 2.87
CA ALA A 321 3.33 -27.07 4.31
C ALA A 321 2.07 -26.66 5.09
N CYS A 322 1.42 -25.57 4.71
CA CYS A 322 0.14 -25.13 5.28
C CYS A 322 -0.95 -26.19 5.09
N ASP A 323 -1.14 -26.66 3.85
CA ASP A 323 -2.13 -27.69 3.51
C ASP A 323 -1.85 -29.00 4.26
N ALA A 324 -0.58 -29.37 4.47
CA ALA A 324 -0.20 -30.55 5.25
C ALA A 324 -0.59 -30.43 6.73
N VAL A 325 -0.43 -29.26 7.35
CA VAL A 325 -0.89 -29.03 8.73
C VAL A 325 -2.41 -29.13 8.82
N VAL A 326 -3.13 -28.51 7.87
CA VAL A 326 -4.60 -28.58 7.80
C VAL A 326 -5.07 -30.03 7.66
N ALA A 327 -4.49 -30.79 6.73
CA ALA A 327 -4.83 -32.19 6.51
C ALA A 327 -4.54 -33.03 7.77
N LYS A 328 -3.41 -32.78 8.45
CA LYS A 328 -3.06 -33.51 9.67
C LYS A 328 -4.01 -33.21 10.83
N LEU A 329 -4.46 -31.96 10.97
CA LEU A 329 -5.47 -31.59 11.95
C LEU A 329 -6.83 -32.25 11.63
N GLN A 330 -7.24 -32.27 10.37
CA GLN A 330 -8.47 -32.92 9.92
C GLN A 330 -8.46 -34.45 10.13
N GLU A 331 -7.33 -35.12 9.94
CA GLU A 331 -7.15 -36.56 10.22
C GLU A 331 -7.56 -36.93 11.67
N TYR A 332 -7.37 -36.00 12.61
CA TYR A 332 -7.72 -36.18 14.02
C TYR A 332 -9.04 -35.50 14.42
N GLY A 333 -9.85 -35.05 13.45
CA GLY A 333 -11.12 -34.37 13.73
C GLY A 333 -10.97 -32.99 14.38
N LEU A 334 -9.81 -32.34 14.23
CA LEU A 334 -9.53 -31.02 14.80
C LEU A 334 -9.80 -29.95 13.74
N ALA A 335 -10.96 -29.29 13.84
CA ALA A 335 -11.28 -28.19 12.96
C ALA A 335 -10.47 -26.93 13.32
N VAL A 336 -9.75 -26.38 12.34
CA VAL A 336 -8.93 -25.16 12.49
C VAL A 336 -9.79 -23.96 12.89
N ASN A 337 -10.99 -23.84 12.31
CA ASN A 337 -11.87 -22.67 12.45
C ASN A 337 -12.72 -22.69 13.73
N ASP A 338 -13.10 -23.87 14.21
CA ASP A 338 -13.90 -24.06 15.43
C ASP A 338 -13.13 -23.66 16.72
N SER A 339 -11.89 -23.21 16.58
CA SER A 339 -11.03 -22.74 17.67
C SER A 339 -11.00 -21.24 17.84
N ILE A 340 -11.36 -20.47 16.80
CA ILE A 340 -10.96 -19.06 16.75
C ILE A 340 -11.69 -18.25 17.84
N ASP A 341 -12.98 -18.48 18.08
CA ASP A 341 -13.74 -17.79 19.13
C ASP A 341 -13.27 -18.15 20.55
N LYS A 342 -12.89 -19.42 20.78
CA LYS A 342 -12.44 -19.90 22.10
C LYS A 342 -10.95 -19.63 22.36
N SER A 343 -10.21 -19.22 21.35
CA SER A 343 -8.77 -18.93 21.41
C SER A 343 -8.46 -17.50 20.94
N GLU A 344 -9.46 -16.62 20.95
CA GLU A 344 -9.33 -15.25 20.48
C GLU A 344 -8.21 -14.51 21.22
N GLU A 345 -8.14 -14.66 22.54
CA GLU A 345 -7.13 -14.00 23.38
C GLU A 345 -5.70 -14.44 23.02
N SER A 346 -5.46 -15.74 22.88
CA SER A 346 -4.13 -16.27 22.55
C SER A 346 -3.72 -15.96 21.12
N ILE A 347 -4.66 -15.98 20.17
CA ILE A 347 -4.42 -15.57 18.77
C ILE A 347 -4.09 -14.08 18.71
N ASN A 348 -4.85 -13.22 19.40
CA ASN A 348 -4.57 -11.78 19.49
C ASN A 348 -3.19 -11.50 20.11
N ALA A 349 -2.82 -12.24 21.16
CA ALA A 349 -1.50 -12.13 21.78
C ALA A 349 -0.38 -12.51 20.80
N ALA A 350 -0.54 -13.61 20.06
CA ALA A 350 0.41 -14.05 19.04
C ALA A 350 0.56 -13.02 17.90
N LEU A 351 -0.55 -12.44 17.42
CA LEU A 351 -0.52 -11.40 16.39
C LEU A 351 0.12 -10.11 16.89
N SER A 352 -0.12 -9.73 18.15
CA SER A 352 0.55 -8.57 18.77
C SER A 352 2.05 -8.78 18.87
N ALA A 353 2.48 -9.99 19.26
CA ALA A 353 3.89 -10.36 19.32
C ALA A 353 4.53 -10.35 17.93
N PHE A 354 3.82 -10.88 16.92
CA PHE A 354 4.25 -10.80 15.52
C PHE A 354 4.43 -9.35 15.06
N GLU A 355 3.44 -8.48 15.28
CA GLU A 355 3.50 -7.09 14.84
C GLU A 355 4.71 -6.36 15.44
N ASN A 356 4.93 -6.52 16.75
CA ASN A 356 6.07 -5.95 17.44
C ASN A 356 7.40 -6.49 16.89
N LYS A 357 7.50 -7.81 16.70
CA LYS A 357 8.71 -8.43 16.16
C LYS A 357 8.99 -7.94 14.74
N PHE A 358 7.97 -7.87 13.88
CA PHE A 358 8.13 -7.40 12.51
C PHE A 358 8.66 -5.97 12.47
N LYS A 359 8.07 -5.06 13.27
CA LYS A 359 8.55 -3.67 13.36
C LYS A 359 10.00 -3.59 13.80
N VAL A 360 10.43 -4.40 14.77
CA VAL A 360 11.82 -4.46 15.22
C VAL A 360 12.76 -5.00 14.13
N ASP A 361 12.40 -6.13 13.51
CA ASP A 361 13.19 -6.78 12.45
C ASP A 361 13.41 -5.88 11.23
N TYR A 362 12.45 -5.00 10.94
CA TYR A 362 12.44 -4.13 9.76
C TYR A 362 12.67 -2.64 10.07
N ALA A 363 12.95 -2.27 11.31
CA ALA A 363 13.08 -0.86 11.73
C ALA A 363 14.08 -0.09 10.84
N THR A 364 15.28 -0.64 10.66
CA THR A 364 16.32 -0.03 9.81
C THR A 364 15.86 0.18 8.37
N THR A 365 15.10 -0.76 7.81
CA THR A 365 14.58 -0.68 6.44
C THR A 365 13.50 0.39 6.32
N ILE A 366 12.58 0.45 7.30
CA ILE A 366 11.53 1.46 7.37
C ILE A 366 12.15 2.86 7.46
N ASP A 367 13.12 3.03 8.36
CA ASP A 367 13.82 4.30 8.57
C ASP A 367 14.65 4.72 7.35
N ALA A 368 15.31 3.77 6.69
CA ALA A 368 16.07 4.03 5.48
C ALA A 368 15.16 4.50 4.33
N ALA A 369 14.02 3.83 4.11
CA ALA A 369 13.04 4.23 3.10
C ALA A 369 12.47 5.63 3.39
N LYS A 370 12.09 5.89 4.65
CA LYS A 370 11.61 7.20 5.10
C LYS A 370 12.65 8.30 4.85
N SER A 371 13.91 8.03 5.17
CA SER A 371 15.01 8.97 5.00
C SER A 371 15.33 9.23 3.53
N ALA A 372 15.31 8.19 2.69
CA ALA A 372 15.54 8.32 1.25
C ALA A 372 14.49 9.20 0.57
N TRP A 373 13.20 9.00 0.89
CA TRP A 373 12.12 9.83 0.35
C TRP A 373 12.19 11.29 0.84
N ASN A 374 12.54 11.52 2.11
CA ASN A 374 12.75 12.87 2.63
C ASN A 374 13.94 13.56 1.95
N GLY A 375 15.06 12.84 1.78
CA GLY A 375 16.23 13.34 1.08
C GLY A 375 15.94 13.72 -0.37
N MET A 376 15.21 12.87 -1.10
CA MET A 376 14.75 13.16 -2.47
C MET A 376 13.85 14.40 -2.51
N LYS A 377 12.88 14.50 -1.58
CA LYS A 377 12.01 15.68 -1.46
C LYS A 377 12.80 16.96 -1.22
N ASP A 378 13.80 16.94 -0.34
CA ASP A 378 14.66 18.09 -0.07
C ASP A 378 15.53 18.48 -1.28
N GLN A 379 16.02 17.51 -2.04
CA GLN A 379 16.75 17.75 -3.29
C GLN A 379 15.85 18.39 -4.36
N LEU A 380 14.62 17.90 -4.53
CA LEU A 380 13.66 18.45 -5.48
C LEU A 380 13.23 19.88 -5.12
N LYS A 381 13.07 20.17 -3.82
CA LYS A 381 12.77 21.52 -3.34
C LYS A 381 13.88 22.54 -3.61
N LYS A 382 15.14 22.09 -3.58
CA LYS A 382 16.29 22.93 -3.96
C LYS A 382 16.30 23.22 -5.45
N GLY A 383 15.83 22.27 -6.28
CA GLY A 383 15.77 22.42 -7.73
C GLY A 383 17.13 22.30 -8.42
N TYR A 384 17.15 22.62 -9.71
CA TYR A 384 18.38 22.71 -10.50
C TYR A 384 18.98 24.13 -10.42
N GLU A 385 20.27 24.22 -10.10
CA GLU A 385 21.05 25.45 -10.21
C GLU A 385 22.15 25.25 -11.26
N PRO A 386 22.12 25.96 -12.41
CA PRO A 386 23.19 25.92 -13.39
C PRO A 386 24.51 26.37 -12.75
N LYS A 387 25.59 25.61 -12.98
CA LYS A 387 26.92 26.08 -12.57
C LYS A 387 27.32 27.23 -13.50
N GLN A 388 27.64 28.38 -12.90
CA GLN A 388 28.10 29.60 -13.58
C GLN A 388 29.43 29.38 -14.31
#